data_AF-A0A920BG94-F1
#
_entry.id   AF-A0A920BG94-F1
#
_cell.length_a   1.000
_cell.length_b   1.000
_cell.length_c   1.000
_cell.angle_alpha   90.00
_cell.angle_beta   90.00
_cell.angle_gamma   90.00
#
_symmetry.space_group_name_H-M   'P 1'
#
loop_
_entity.id
_entity.type
_entity.pdbx_description
1 polymer ?
#
loop_
_entity_poly.entity_id
_entity_poly.type
_entity_poly.pdbx_seq_one_letter_code
_entity_poly.pdbx_strand_id
1 'polypeptide(L)'
;MLVVGAGGLGAPVIFYLAAAGIGHITIFDDDMVSRTDLNRKIIYREEDFGAAKQARGKAAQAINPAFKYFPPPDQRQCKEFGPPYVL
;
A
#
# COMPACT_ATOMS: atom_id res chain seq x y z
N MET A 1 6.74 3.71 -8.77
CA MET A 1 6.38 2.28 -8.97
C MET A 1 4.96 2.04 -8.50
N LEU A 2 4.21 1.11 -9.12
CA LEU A 2 2.83 0.81 -8.73
C LEU A 2 2.76 -0.57 -8.08
N VAL A 3 2.12 -0.66 -6.92
CA VAL A 3 1.78 -1.92 -6.26
C VAL A 3 0.26 -2.05 -6.25
N VAL A 4 -0.25 -3.09 -6.90
CA VAL A 4 -1.68 -3.43 -6.92
C VAL A 4 -1.93 -4.49 -5.85
N GLY A 5 -2.73 -4.14 -4.86
CA GLY A 5 -2.98 -4.88 -3.65
C GLY A 5 -1.90 -4.65 -2.59
N ALA A 6 -2.34 -4.29 -1.39
CA ALA A 6 -1.60 -4.29 -0.11
C ALA A 6 -2.05 -5.48 0.77
N GLY A 7 -2.42 -6.58 0.11
CA GLY A 7 -2.83 -7.84 0.69
C GLY A 7 -1.67 -8.70 1.18
N GLY A 8 -1.80 -10.03 1.12
CA GLY A 8 -0.78 -10.97 1.63
C GLY A 8 0.58 -10.85 0.95
N LEU A 9 0.60 -10.60 -0.37
CA LEU A 9 1.83 -10.39 -1.15
C LEU A 9 2.25 -8.92 -1.19
N GLY A 10 1.27 -8.02 -1.31
CA GLY A 10 1.52 -6.59 -1.35
C GLY A 10 2.20 -6.05 -0.10
N ALA A 11 1.79 -6.53 1.08
CA ALA A 11 2.37 -6.13 2.35
C ALA A 11 3.90 -6.31 2.44
N PRO A 12 4.46 -7.52 2.25
CA PRO A 12 5.92 -7.70 2.26
C PRO A 12 6.61 -6.99 1.08
N VAL A 13 5.98 -6.91 -0.09
CA VAL A 13 6.55 -6.16 -1.24
C VAL A 13 6.74 -4.69 -0.88
N ILE A 14 5.71 -4.02 -0.35
CA ILE A 14 5.79 -2.63 0.10
C ILE A 14 6.89 -2.45 1.16
N PHE A 15 6.97 -3.38 2.12
CA PHE A 15 8.00 -3.39 3.15
C PHE A 15 9.41 -3.43 2.55
N TYR A 16 9.68 -4.41 1.68
CA TYR A 16 11.01 -4.60 1.10
C TYR A 16 11.42 -3.46 0.17
N LEU A 17 10.48 -2.89 -0.58
CA LEU A 17 10.76 -1.76 -1.45
C LEU A 17 11.10 -0.50 -0.66
N ALA A 18 10.39 -0.25 0.44
CA ALA A 18 10.73 0.83 1.36
C ALA A 18 12.14 0.62 1.95
N ALA A 19 12.44 -0.60 2.42
CA ALA A 19 13.75 -0.97 2.98
C ALA A 19 14.89 -0.89 1.95
N ALA A 20 14.62 -1.21 0.68
CA ALA A 20 15.57 -1.09 -0.42
C ALA A 20 15.83 0.38 -0.85
N GLY A 21 15.20 1.36 -0.20
CA GLY A 21 15.39 2.77 -0.52
C GLY A 21 14.52 3.28 -1.67
N ILE A 22 13.54 2.50 -2.15
CA ILE A 22 12.60 2.98 -3.17
C ILE A 22 11.67 4.03 -2.53
N GLY A 23 12.01 5.30 -2.74
CA GLY A 23 11.32 6.42 -2.10
C GLY A 23 9.94 6.76 -2.67
N HIS A 24 9.49 6.12 -3.75
CA HIS A 24 8.22 6.48 -4.41
C HIS A 24 7.43 5.25 -4.88
N ILE A 25 6.33 4.96 -4.16
CA ILE A 25 5.40 3.87 -4.51
C ILE A 25 3.97 4.37 -4.42
N THR A 26 3.18 4.04 -5.44
CA THR A 26 1.71 4.18 -5.41
C THR A 26 1.12 2.84 -5.05
N ILE A 27 0.21 2.83 -4.07
CA ILE A 27 -0.48 1.61 -3.61
C ILE A 27 -1.94 1.71 -4.05
N PHE A 28 -2.42 0.70 -4.76
CA PHE A 28 -3.82 0.58 -5.15
C PHE A 28 -4.44 -0.61 -4.42
N ASP A 29 -5.39 -0.38 -3.52
CA ASP A 29 -6.09 -1.43 -2.77
C ASP A 29 -7.45 -0.87 -2.30
N ASP A 30 -8.54 -1.56 -2.61
CA ASP A 30 -9.92 -1.18 -2.30
C ASP A 30 -10.43 -1.76 -0.98
N ASP A 31 -9.64 -2.56 -0.29
CA ASP A 31 -10.00 -3.09 1.01
C ASP A 31 -9.68 -2.14 2.16
N MET A 32 -10.38 -2.39 3.26
CA MET A 32 -10.04 -1.89 4.60
C MET A 32 -9.20 -2.92 5.35
N VAL A 33 -8.36 -2.46 6.27
CA VAL A 33 -7.62 -3.32 7.20
C VAL A 33 -8.61 -4.08 8.09
N SER A 34 -8.53 -5.41 8.05
CA SER A 34 -9.33 -6.34 8.84
C SER A 34 -8.51 -6.97 9.96
N ARG A 35 -9.18 -7.60 10.95
CA ARG A 35 -8.49 -8.35 12.02
C ARG A 35 -7.56 -9.43 11.50
N THR A 36 -7.93 -10.09 10.40
CA THR A 36 -7.09 -11.14 9.84
C THR A 36 -5.76 -10.59 9.31
N ASP A 37 -5.76 -9.32 8.86
CA ASP A 37 -4.58 -8.64 8.36
C ASP A 37 -3.58 -8.39 9.48
N LEU A 38 -4.07 -7.97 10.65
CA LEU A 38 -3.25 -7.73 11.85
C LEU A 38 -2.47 -8.98 12.28
N ASN A 39 -3.06 -10.16 12.15
CA ASN A 39 -2.44 -11.41 12.58
C ASN A 39 -1.26 -11.86 11.70
N ARG A 40 -1.17 -11.40 10.44
CA ARG A 40 -0.23 -11.99 9.46
C ARG A 40 0.49 -11.02 8.53
N LYS A 41 0.08 -9.75 8.47
CA LYS A 41 0.64 -8.77 7.54
C LYS A 41 1.43 -7.72 8.32
N ILE A 42 2.75 -7.84 8.26
CA ILE A 42 3.74 -7.08 9.05
C ILE A 42 3.63 -5.55 8.96
N ILE A 43 2.98 -5.03 7.92
CA ILE A 43 2.83 -3.59 7.70
C ILE A 43 1.65 -2.98 8.46
N TYR A 44 0.74 -3.76 9.04
CA TYR A 44 -0.43 -3.26 9.75
C TYR A 44 -0.29 -3.42 11.27
N ARG A 45 -0.76 -2.43 12.01
CA ARG A 45 -0.83 -2.42 13.47
C ARG A 45 -2.28 -2.40 13.94
N GLU A 46 -2.54 -2.70 15.21
CA GLU A 46 -3.88 -2.65 15.81
C GLU A 46 -4.58 -1.30 15.57
N GLU A 47 -3.83 -0.19 15.63
CA GLU A 47 -4.32 1.17 15.34
C GLU A 47 -4.78 1.39 13.88
N ASP A 48 -4.41 0.49 12.96
CA ASP A 48 -4.81 0.57 11.55
C ASP A 48 -6.14 -0.13 11.27
N PHE A 49 -6.74 -0.84 12.24
CA PHE A 49 -8.01 -1.54 12.05
C PHE A 49 -9.09 -0.61 11.48
N GLY A 50 -9.74 -1.03 10.39
CA GLY A 50 -10.78 -0.26 9.72
C GLY A 50 -10.28 0.90 8.84
N ALA A 51 -8.96 1.14 8.77
CA ALA A 51 -8.39 2.12 7.85
C ALA A 51 -8.27 1.55 6.43
N ALA A 52 -8.31 2.43 5.42
CA ALA A 52 -8.06 2.05 4.04
C ALA A 52 -6.62 1.56 3.86
N LYS A 53 -6.43 0.38 3.27
CA LYS A 53 -5.10 -0.24 3.09
C LYS A 53 -4.16 0.64 2.25
N GLN A 54 -4.68 1.25 1.18
CA GLN A 54 -3.91 2.19 0.34
C GLN A 54 -3.38 3.42 1.09
N ALA A 55 -4.02 3.82 2.19
CA ALA A 55 -3.59 4.95 3.01
C ALA A 55 -2.47 4.57 4.01
N ARG A 56 -2.08 3.29 4.07
CA ARG A 56 -1.09 2.76 5.02
C ARG A 56 0.35 2.78 4.49
N GLY A 57 0.67 3.70 3.58
CA GLY A 57 2.06 4.04 3.26
C GLY A 57 2.87 4.55 4.46
N LYS A 58 2.21 4.91 5.57
CA LYS A 58 2.83 5.21 6.87
C LYS A 58 3.73 4.09 7.38
N ALA A 59 3.37 2.82 7.14
CA ALA A 59 4.21 1.69 7.52
C ALA A 59 5.55 1.69 6.76
N ALA A 60 5.51 2.03 5.47
CA ALA A 60 6.71 2.21 4.66
C ALA A 60 7.51 3.46 5.08
N GLN A 61 6.85 4.53 5.50
CA GLN A 61 7.52 5.72 6.06
C GLN A 61 8.26 5.45 7.37
N ALA A 62 7.73 4.54 8.20
CA ALA A 62 8.43 4.11 9.41
C ALA A 62 9.75 3.36 9.12
N ILE A 63 9.85 2.73 7.95
CA ILE A 63 11.06 2.03 7.47
C ILE A 63 12.01 3.01 6.79
N ASN A 64 11.47 3.87 5.92
CA ASN A 64 12.20 4.85 5.16
C ASN A 64 11.49 6.21 5.25
N PRO A 65 11.97 7.15 6.08
CA PRO A 65 11.34 8.46 6.24
C PRO A 65 11.24 9.29 4.96
N ALA A 66 12.09 9.02 3.96
CA ALA A 66 12.04 9.67 2.65
C ALA A 66 10.96 9.08 1.73
N PHE A 67 10.27 8.02 2.17
CA PHE A 67 9.21 7.37 1.41
C PHE A 67 8.01 8.28 1.22
N LYS A 68 7.66 8.49 -0.04
CA LYS A 68 6.45 9.17 -0.47
C LYS A 68 5.52 8.14 -1.07
N TYR A 69 4.30 8.10 -0.54
CA TYR A 69 3.19 7.43 -1.18
C TYR A 69 2.19 8.48 -1.63
N PHE A 70 1.62 8.24 -2.80
CA PHE A 70 0.51 9.03 -3.29
C PHE A 70 -0.76 8.19 -3.09
N PRO A 71 -1.79 8.71 -2.41
CA PRO A 71 -3.10 8.08 -2.49
C PRO A 71 -3.49 8.06 -3.97
N PRO A 72 -4.00 6.93 -4.50
CA PRO A 72 -4.48 6.93 -5.87
C PRO A 72 -5.59 8.00 -6.02
N PRO A 73 -5.71 8.65 -7.19
CA PRO A 73 -6.87 9.49 -7.48
C PRO A 73 -8.17 8.71 -7.25
N ASP A 74 -9.29 9.41 -7.01
CA ASP A 74 -10.60 8.81 -6.68
C ASP A 74 -10.79 7.45 -7.37
N GLN A 75 -10.98 6.38 -6.60
CA GLN A 75 -11.03 5.01 -7.12
C GLN A 75 -12.09 4.84 -8.23
N ARG A 76 -13.10 5.72 -8.29
CA ARG A 76 -14.07 5.79 -9.39
C ARG A 76 -13.42 6.12 -10.75
N GLN A 77 -12.39 6.96 -10.77
CA GLN A 77 -11.60 7.24 -11.98
C GLN A 77 -10.65 6.09 -12.36
N CYS A 78 -10.20 5.28 -11.41
CA CYS A 78 -9.32 4.15 -11.71
C CYS A 78 -10.00 2.99 -12.47
N LYS A 79 -11.33 2.90 -12.45
CA LYS A 79 -12.07 1.94 -13.32
C LYS A 79 -12.12 2.39 -14.78
N GLU A 80 -11.99 3.68 -15.07
CA GLU A 80 -11.90 4.24 -16.43
C GLU A 80 -10.47 4.21 -16.97
N PHE A 81 -9.48 4.33 -16.08
CA PHE A 81 -8.08 4.11 -16.41
C PHE A 81 -7.76 2.60 -16.35
N GLY A 82 -8.08 1.88 -17.43
CA GLY A 82 -7.36 0.65 -17.76
C GLY A 82 -5.84 0.89 -17.65
N PRO A 83 -5.04 -0.12 -17.25
CA PRO A 83 -3.71 0.11 -16.71
C PRO A 83 -2.85 0.93 -17.70
N PRO A 84 -2.29 2.09 -17.31
CA PRO A 84 -1.34 2.81 -18.17
C PRO A 84 0.01 2.09 -18.33
N TYR A 85 0.18 0.89 -17.76
CA TYR A 85 1.44 0.16 -17.77
C TYR A 85 1.17 -1.33 -18.00
N VAL A 86 1.19 -1.73 -19.27
CA VAL A 86 1.42 -3.11 -19.72
C VAL A 86 2.94 -3.29 -19.83
N LEU A 87 3.52 -4.16 -19.00
CA LEU A 87 4.72 -4.95 -19.27
C LEU A 87 4.58 -6.28 -18.53
#